data_AF-A0A6L8H627-F1
#
_entry.id   AF-A0A6L8H627-F1
#
_cell.length_a   1.000
_cell.length_b   1.000
_cell.length_c   1.000
_cell.angle_alpha   90.00
_cell.angle_beta   90.00
_cell.angle_gamma   90.00
#
_symmetry.space_group_name_H-M   'P 1'
#
loop_
_entity.id
_entity.type
_entity.pdbx_description
1 polymer ?
#
loop_
_entity_poly.entity_id
_entity_poly.type
_entity_poly.pdbx_seq_one_letter_code
_entity_poly.pdbx_strand_id
1 'polypeptide(L)' 'MQQEFSRKAKIRSAWIVALCLAGCPVLASAETIKAQLSTAPNVPSPITRTKQATVVVNIEAKEYVCTIAEG' A
#
# COMPACT_ATOMS: atom_id res chain seq x y z
N MET A 1 -28.17 -46.35 -3.47
CA MET A 1 -28.55 -44.92 -3.31
C MET A 1 -27.72 -44.14 -2.27
N GLN A 2 -27.07 -44.78 -1.28
CA GLN A 2 -26.31 -44.09 -0.21
C GLN A 2 -24.90 -43.58 -0.61
N GLN A 3 -24.28 -44.14 -1.66
CA GLN A 3 -22.92 -43.77 -2.13
C GLN A 3 -22.86 -42.43 -2.89
N GLU A 4 -23.96 -41.98 -3.47
CA GLU A 4 -23.98 -40.76 -4.30
C GLU A 4 -23.99 -39.48 -3.45
N PHE A 5 -24.61 -39.53 -2.26
CA PHE A 5 -24.68 -38.40 -1.33
C PHE A 5 -23.31 -38.01 -0.77
N SER A 6 -22.45 -39.00 -0.47
CA SER A 6 -21.12 -38.76 0.10
C SER A 6 -20.16 -38.05 -0.87
N ARG A 7 -20.29 -38.31 -2.18
CA ARG A 7 -19.47 -37.66 -3.21
C ARG A 7 -19.88 -36.21 -3.41
N LYS A 8 -21.19 -35.93 -3.45
CA LYS A 8 -21.72 -34.56 -3.60
C LYS A 8 -21.44 -33.69 -2.38
N ALA A 9 -21.41 -34.26 -1.18
CA ALA A 9 -21.05 -33.54 0.06
C ALA A 9 -19.56 -33.12 0.08
N LYS A 10 -18.64 -34.02 -0.31
CA LYS A 10 -17.19 -33.72 -0.41
C LYS A 10 -16.88 -32.68 -1.48
N ILE A 11 -17.58 -32.74 -2.61
CA ILE A 11 -17.43 -31.75 -3.69
C ILE A 11 -17.90 -30.38 -3.20
N ARG A 12 -19.06 -30.29 -2.54
CA ARG A 12 -19.58 -29.02 -2.00
C ARG A 12 -18.66 -28.40 -0.94
N SER A 13 -18.08 -29.19 -0.04
CA SER A 13 -17.12 -28.67 0.95
C SER A 13 -15.82 -28.20 0.30
N ALA A 14 -15.34 -28.88 -0.75
CA ALA A 14 -14.18 -28.46 -1.51
C ALA A 14 -14.42 -27.11 -2.22
N TRP A 15 -15.61 -26.87 -2.76
CA TRP A 15 -15.98 -25.59 -3.38
C TRP A 15 -16.03 -24.44 -2.37
N ILE A 16 -16.52 -24.67 -1.15
CA ILE A 16 -16.58 -23.64 -0.10
C ILE A 16 -15.17 -23.24 0.34
N VAL A 17 -14.27 -24.23 0.54
CA VAL A 17 -12.87 -23.96 0.91
C VAL A 17 -12.13 -23.25 -0.22
N ALA A 18 -12.32 -23.68 -1.48
CA ALA A 18 -11.73 -23.02 -2.64
C ALA A 18 -12.19 -21.56 -2.80
N LEU A 19 -13.47 -21.27 -2.53
CA LEU A 19 -14.01 -19.90 -2.55
C LEU A 19 -13.41 -19.04 -1.43
N CYS A 20 -13.22 -19.59 -0.23
CA CYS A 20 -12.59 -18.86 0.88
C CYS A 20 -11.10 -18.56 0.65
N LEU A 21 -10.35 -19.47 0.01
CA LEU A 21 -8.94 -19.24 -0.31
C LEU A 21 -8.75 -18.30 -1.52
N ALA A 22 -9.63 -18.36 -2.52
CA ALA A 22 -9.60 -17.44 -3.66
C ALA A 22 -10.06 -16.01 -3.30
N GLY A 23 -10.86 -15.87 -2.24
CA GLY A 23 -11.37 -14.59 -1.74
C GLY A 23 -10.48 -13.89 -0.72
N CYS A 24 -9.31 -14.43 -0.38
CA CYS A 24 -8.38 -13.74 0.50
C CYS A 24 -7.82 -12.53 -0.26
N PRO A 25 -8.15 -11.28 0.10
CA PRO A 25 -7.51 -10.14 -0.51
C PRO A 25 -6.05 -10.22 -0.10
N VAL A 26 -5.19 -10.62 -1.04
CA VAL A 26 -3.75 -10.50 -0.92
C VAL A 26 -3.47 -9.16 -0.29
N LEU A 27 -2.79 -9.18 0.85
CA LEU A 27 -2.33 -8.02 1.59
C LEU A 27 -1.73 -7.05 0.56
N ALA A 28 -2.50 -6.02 0.20
CA ALA A 28 -2.10 -5.12 -0.88
C ALA A 28 -0.81 -4.46 -0.43
N SER A 29 0.31 -4.85 -1.05
CA SER A 29 1.62 -4.28 -0.76
C SER A 29 1.49 -2.76 -0.87
N ALA A 30 1.78 -2.05 0.22
CA ALA A 30 1.72 -0.61 0.23
C ALA A 30 2.65 -0.06 -0.86
N GLU A 31 2.11 0.82 -1.71
CA GLU A 31 2.86 1.43 -2.80
C GLU A 31 4.07 2.19 -2.23
N THR A 32 5.22 2.14 -2.90
CA THR A 32 6.39 2.94 -2.52
C THR A 32 6.45 4.20 -3.39
N ILE A 33 6.39 5.38 -2.77
CA ILE A 33 6.28 6.68 -3.46
C ILE A 33 7.43 7.58 -3.02
N LYS A 34 7.98 8.40 -3.93
CA LYS A 34 8.97 9.44 -3.59
C LYS A 34 8.29 10.71 -3.11
N ALA A 35 8.79 11.31 -2.04
CA ALA A 35 8.28 12.58 -1.52
C ALA A 35 8.54 13.73 -2.51
N GLN A 36 7.57 14.64 -2.63
CA GLN A 36 7.76 15.93 -3.27
C GLN A 36 8.25 16.92 -2.22
N LEU A 37 9.42 17.52 -2.45
CA LEU A 37 10.02 18.52 -1.58
C LEU A 37 9.86 19.91 -2.20
N SER A 38 9.57 20.91 -1.37
CA SER A 38 9.56 22.33 -1.74
C SER A 38 10.54 23.11 -0.88
N THR A 39 11.07 24.20 -1.42
CA THR A 39 11.89 25.16 -0.66
C THR A 39 11.02 26.23 -0.05
N ALA A 40 11.41 26.73 1.13
CA ALA A 40 10.72 27.83 1.78
C ALA A 40 10.65 29.07 0.84
N PRO A 41 9.56 29.84 0.90
CA PRO A 41 8.41 29.70 1.80
C PRO A 41 7.31 28.72 1.30
N ASN A 42 7.53 28.05 0.17
CA ASN A 42 6.52 27.21 -0.47
C ASN A 42 6.31 25.88 0.26
N VAL A 43 5.07 25.39 0.23
CA VAL A 43 4.64 24.12 0.83
C VAL A 43 4.24 23.12 -0.27
N PRO A 44 4.53 21.81 -0.14
CA PRO A 44 4.07 20.81 -1.10
C PRO A 44 2.55 20.68 -1.09
N SER A 45 1.98 20.15 -2.18
CA SER A 45 0.52 19.98 -2.28
C SER A 45 -0.03 19.02 -1.23
N PRO A 46 -1.28 19.21 -0.75
CA PRO A 46 -1.92 18.29 0.18
C PRO A 46 -2.02 16.86 -0.37
N ILE A 47 -1.86 15.86 0.50
CA ILE A 47 -2.00 14.46 0.15
C ILE A 47 -3.49 14.11 0.03
N THR A 48 -3.91 13.54 -1.10
CA THR A 48 -5.31 13.13 -1.37
C THR A 48 -5.54 11.62 -1.26
N ARG A 49 -4.51 10.87 -0.86
CA ARG A 49 -4.48 9.41 -0.88
C ARG A 49 -5.21 8.81 0.33
N THR A 50 -6.03 7.79 0.10
CA THR A 50 -6.85 7.12 1.13
C THR A 50 -6.28 5.79 1.64
N LYS A 51 -5.29 5.23 0.94
CA LYS A 51 -4.59 3.99 1.33
C LYS A 51 -3.28 4.30 2.06
N GLN A 52 -2.51 3.29 2.46
CA GLN A 52 -1.14 3.45 3.00
C GLN A 52 -0.08 3.33 1.90
N ALA A 53 1.02 4.07 2.01
CA ALA A 53 2.19 4.01 1.12
C ALA A 53 3.45 4.19 1.95
N THR A 54 4.52 3.53 1.53
CA THR A 54 5.87 3.79 2.05
C THR A 54 6.44 4.99 1.29
N VAL A 55 6.79 6.05 2.01
CA VAL A 55 7.31 7.28 1.40
C VAL A 55 8.83 7.33 1.54
N VAL A 56 9.53 7.45 0.41
CA VAL A 56 10.98 7.62 0.37
C VAL A 56 11.30 9.11 0.27
N VAL A 57 12.06 9.62 1.23
CA VAL A 57 12.48 11.02 1.30
C VAL A 57 13.98 11.10 1.05
N ASN A 58 14.36 11.76 -0.04
CA ASN A 58 15.77 11.95 -0.41
C ASN A 58 16.17 13.38 -0.07
N ILE A 59 17.07 13.55 0.89
CA ILE A 59 17.59 14.85 1.31
C ILE A 59 19.09 14.88 1.01
N GLU A 60 19.57 16.03 0.53
CA GLU A 60 20.98 16.29 0.27
C GLU A 60 21.46 17.39 1.23
N ALA A 61 22.58 17.16 1.90
CA ALA A 61 23.24 18.17 2.72
C ALA A 61 24.19 18.99 1.85
N LYS A 62 24.03 20.31 1.86
CA LYS A 62 24.90 21.26 1.16
C LYS A 62 25.32 22.37 2.11
N GLU A 63 26.60 22.68 2.09
CA GLU A 63 27.16 23.80 2.85
C GLU A 63 27.19 25.03 1.95
N TYR A 64 26.72 26.15 2.51
CA TYR A 64 26.71 27.43 1.81
C TYR A 64 27.20 28.52 2.76
N VAL A 65 27.96 29.47 2.23
CA VAL A 65 28.22 30.73 2.92
C VAL A 65 27.02 31.63 2.63
N CYS A 66 26.19 31.88 3.62
CA CYS A 66 25.06 32.82 3.52
C CYS A 66 25.17 33.93 4.57
N THR A 67 24.62 35.09 4.25
CA THR A 67 24.38 36.15 5.22
C THR A 67 23.19 35.77 6.10
N ILE A 68 23.38 35.73 7.42
CA ILE A 68 22.37 35.30 8.42
C ILE A 68 21.09 36.17 8.38
N ALA A 69 21.15 37.35 7.76
CA ALA A 69 20.05 38.33 7.77
C ALA A 69 18.97 38.14 6.70
N GLU A 70 19.14 37.24 5.72
CA GLU A 70 18.09 36.94 4.73
C GLU A 70 17.47 35.57 5.06
N GLY A 71 16.62 35.58 6.10
CA GLY A 71 15.73 34.49 6.46
C GLY A 71 14.44 34.49 5.66
#